data_AF-A0A523YXJ8-F1
#
_entry.id   AF-A0A523YXJ8-F1
#
_cell.length_a   1.000
_cell.length_b   1.000
_cell.length_c   1.000
_cell.angle_alpha   90.00
_cell.angle_beta   90.00
_cell.angle_gamma   90.00
#
_symmetry.space_group_name_H-M   'P 1'
#
loop_
_entity.id
_entity.type
_entity.pdbx_description
1 polymer ?
#
loop_
_entity_poly.entity_id
_entity_poly.type
_entity_poly.pdbx_seq_one_letter_code
_entity_poly.pdbx_strand_id
1 'polypeptide(L)' 'MEDAVSARLSQLILDRFHDADDPLAERDLTLDQIAAMISSTPQVVCRVMYQIQEEGLVELSRATIKLLDPKGLKKISEAY' A
#
# COMPACT_ATOMS: atom_id res chain seq x y z
N MET A 1 -7.99 -15.43 0.19
CA MET A 1 -7.15 -15.38 1.43
C MET A 1 -6.16 -14.22 1.36
N GLU A 2 -5.72 -13.81 0.17
CA GLU A 2 -4.88 -12.62 -0.02
C GLU A 2 -5.65 -11.30 0.14
N ASP A 3 -6.98 -11.35 0.06
CA ASP A 3 -7.91 -10.20 0.15
C ASP A 3 -7.79 -9.41 1.46
N ALA A 4 -7.61 -10.11 2.58
CA ALA A 4 -7.41 -9.49 3.89
C ALA A 4 -6.05 -8.78 4.00
N VAL A 5 -5.05 -9.23 3.23
CA VAL A 5 -3.73 -8.59 3.16
C VAL A 5 -3.84 -7.30 2.34
N SER A 6 -4.57 -7.33 1.22
CA SER A 6 -4.86 -6.14 0.40
C SER A 6 -5.55 -5.04 1.20
N ALA A 7 -6.56 -5.38 2.01
CA ALA A 7 -7.25 -4.40 2.83
C ALA A 7 -6.33 -3.77 3.89
N ARG A 8 -5.59 -4.59 4.65
CA ARG A 8 -4.65 -4.11 5.68
C ARG A 8 -3.53 -3.26 5.11
N LEU A 9 -2.98 -3.68 3.98
CA LEU A 9 -1.92 -2.95 3.28
C LEU A 9 -2.43 -1.59 2.79
N SER A 10 -3.60 -1.57 2.15
CA SER A 10 -4.25 -0.34 1.69
C SER A 10 -4.52 0.62 2.85
N GLN A 11 -5.03 0.09 3.97
CA GLN A 11 -5.28 0.89 5.17
C GLN A 11 -3.99 1.44 5.79
N LEU A 12 -2.91 0.65 5.86
CA LEU A 12 -1.60 1.08 6.37
C LEU A 12 -1.03 2.24 5.53
N ILE A 13 -1.11 2.12 4.21
CA ILE A 13 -0.67 3.17 3.30
C ILE A 13 -1.53 4.42 3.49
N LEU A 14 -2.86 4.29 3.53
CA LEU A 14 -3.74 5.44 3.76
C LEU A 14 -3.41 6.15 5.07
N ASP A 15 -3.24 5.42 6.17
CA ASP A 15 -2.86 5.97 7.47
C ASP A 15 -1.54 6.76 7.40
N ARG A 16 -0.52 6.21 6.74
CA ARG A 16 0.79 6.87 6.60
C ARG A 16 0.80 8.09 5.70
N PHE A 17 -0.14 8.18 4.78
CA PHE A 17 -0.25 9.30 3.86
C PHE A 17 -1.35 10.29 4.29
N HIS A 18 -2.22 9.94 5.25
CA HIS A 18 -3.28 10.81 5.78
C HIS A 18 -2.70 12.00 6.56
N ASP A 19 -1.66 11.78 7.36
CA ASP A 19 -0.98 12.82 8.14
C ASP A 19 -0.08 13.74 7.29
N ALA A 20 0.09 13.44 6.00
CA ALA A 20 0.93 14.23 5.11
C ALA A 20 0.09 15.30 4.41
N ASP A 21 0.46 16.57 4.59
CA ASP A 21 -0.08 17.71 3.82
C ASP A 21 0.13 17.53 2.30
N ASP A 22 1.07 16.65 1.92
CA ASP A 22 1.39 16.29 0.54
C ASP A 22 1.01 14.82 0.24
N PRO A 23 -0.08 14.58 -0.51
CA PRO A 23 -0.52 13.24 -0.88
C PRO A 23 0.40 12.55 -1.91
N LEU A 24 1.36 13.28 -2.49
CA LEU A 24 2.36 12.76 -3.44
C LEU A 24 3.72 12.51 -2.77
N ALA A 25 3.84 12.73 -1.46
CA ALA A 25 5.08 12.53 -0.72
C ALA A 25 5.52 11.07 -0.79
N GLU A 26 6.69 10.83 -1.36
CA GLU A 26 7.32 9.51 -1.32
C GLU A 26 7.65 9.12 0.12
N ARG A 27 7.37 7.87 0.47
CA ARG A 27 7.71 7.31 1.78
C ARG A 27 8.70 6.17 1.62
N ASP A 28 9.82 6.26 2.34
CA ASP A 28 10.76 5.16 2.51
C ASP A 28 10.10 4.04 3.31
N LEU A 29 9.36 3.17 2.61
CA LEU A 29 8.77 1.96 3.15
C LEU A 29 9.21 0.80 2.27
N THR A 30 10.05 -0.06 2.82
CA THR A 30 10.47 -1.26 2.12
C THR A 30 9.39 -2.34 2.21
N LEU A 31 9.29 -3.19 1.20
CA LEU A 31 8.32 -4.31 1.17
C LEU A 31 8.44 -5.21 2.42
N ASP A 32 9.65 -5.37 2.94
CA ASP A 32 9.93 -6.17 4.14
C ASP A 32 9.33 -5.54 5.40
N GLN A 33 9.49 -4.22 5.57
CA GLN A 33 8.89 -3.49 6.68
C GLN A 33 7.36 -3.55 6.63
N ILE A 34 6.77 -3.43 5.43
CA ILE A 34 5.32 -3.52 5.24
C ILE A 34 4.82 -4.90 5.64
N ALA A 35 5.49 -5.95 5.17
CA ALA A 35 5.16 -7.33 5.50
C ALA A 35 5.18 -7.56 7.01
N ALA A 36 6.21 -7.06 7.70
CA ALA A 36 6.29 -7.12 9.15
C ALA A 36 5.12 -6.38 9.84
N MET A 37 4.74 -5.20 9.34
CA MET A 37 3.66 -4.38 9.93
C MET A 37 2.27 -5.02 9.81
N ILE A 38 1.95 -5.63 8.67
CA ILE A 38 0.64 -6.28 8.46
C ILE A 38 0.62 -7.76 8.78
N SER A 39 1.67 -8.28 9.45
CA SER A 39 1.84 -9.70 9.77
C SER A 39 1.65 -10.61 8.55
N SER A 40 2.30 -10.24 7.45
CA SER A 40 2.28 -10.98 6.18
C SER A 40 3.71 -11.31 5.74
N THR A 41 3.86 -11.95 4.58
CA THR A 41 5.18 -12.26 4.00
C THR A 41 5.53 -11.28 2.89
N PRO A 42 6.82 -10.97 2.67
CA PRO A 42 7.26 -10.09 1.59
C PRO A 42 6.77 -10.53 0.21
N GLN A 43 6.64 -11.85 -0.01
CA GLN A 43 6.11 -12.40 -1.26
C GLN A 43 4.63 -12.04 -1.49
N VAL A 44 3.79 -12.15 -0.46
CA VAL A 44 2.37 -11.80 -0.56
C VAL A 44 2.22 -10.28 -0.68
N VAL A 45 2.96 -9.51 0.12
CA VAL A 45 2.99 -8.05 0.00
C VAL A 45 3.38 -7.63 -1.41
N CYS A 46 4.45 -8.21 -1.97
CA CYS A 46 4.89 -7.90 -3.32
C CYS A 46 3.78 -8.15 -4.36
N ARG A 47 3.07 -9.29 -4.29
CA ARG A 47 1.94 -9.60 -5.17
C ARG A 47 0.82 -8.56 -5.08
N VAL A 48 0.39 -8.26 -3.86
CA VAL A 48 -0.67 -7.27 -3.60
C VAL A 48 -0.24 -5.88 -4.08
N MET A 49 1.01 -5.50 -3.83
CA MET A 49 1.57 -4.22 -4.27
C MET A 49 1.54 -4.08 -5.78
N TYR A 50 1.96 -5.14 -6.50
CA TYR A 50 1.92 -5.15 -7.95
C TYR A 50 0.49 -5.02 -8.48
N GLN A 51 -0.50 -5.69 -7.86
CA GLN A 51 -1.90 -5.52 -8.25
C GLN A 51 -2.38 -4.07 -8.08
N ILE A 52 -2.12 -3.46 -6.92
CA ILE A 52 -2.50 -2.07 -6.63
C ILE A 52 -1.77 -1.09 -7.58
N GLN A 53 -0.53 -1.40 -7.96
CA GLN A 53 0.25 -0.63 -8.93
C GLN A 53 -0.29 -0.79 -10.36
N GLU A 54 -0.70 -1.99 -10.77
CA GLU A 54 -1.36 -2.23 -12.05
C GLU A 54 -2.68 -1.45 -12.17
N GLU A 55 -3.38 -1.25 -11.06
CA GLU A 55 -4.57 -0.39 -10.98
C GLU A 55 -4.25 1.12 -10.97
N GLY A 56 -2.97 1.49 -10.95
CA GLY A 56 -2.53 2.89 -10.95
C GLY A 56 -2.80 3.63 -9.64
N LEU A 57 -3.04 2.90 -8.54
CA LEU A 57 -3.37 3.48 -7.24
C LEU A 57 -2.12 3.92 -6.48
N VAL A 58 -1.02 3.18 -6.63
CA VAL A 58 0.28 3.46 -6.03
C VAL A 58 1.39 3.24 -7.05
N GLU A 59 2.53 3.87 -6.81
CA GLU A 59 3.76 3.63 -7.56
C GLU A 59 4.84 3.17 -6.59
N LEU A 60 5.44 2.01 -6.88
CA LEU A 60 6.58 1.51 -6.14
C LEU A 60 7.87 1.84 -6.87
N SER A 61 8.77 2.49 -6.16
CA SER A 61 10.17 2.68 -6.54
C SER A 61 11.06 1.82 -5.65
N ARG A 62 12.37 1.75 -5.96
CA ARG A 62 13.35 0.80 -5.38
C ARG A 62 13.27 0.63 -3.85
N ALA A 63 12.90 1.68 -3.11
CA ALA A 63 12.62 1.63 -1.67
C ALA A 63 11.55 2.65 -1.23
N THR A 64 10.86 3.28 -2.17
CA THR A 64 9.88 4.32 -1.89
C THR A 64 8.53 3.94 -2.44
N ILE A 65 7.48 4.34 -1.73
CA ILE A 65 6.09 4.21 -2.17
C ILE A 65 5.56 5.60 -2.39
N LYS A 66 4.86 5.78 -3.51
CA LYS A 66 4.14 7.00 -3.84
C LYS A 66 2.67 6.67 -4.00
N LEU A 67 1.82 7.44 -3.32
CA LEU A 67 0.38 7.32 -3.45
C LEU A 67 -0.08 8.17 -4.63
N LEU A 68 -0.74 7.54 -5.62
CA LEU A 68 -1.25 8.22 -6.80
C LEU A 68 -2.75 8.51 -6.67
N ASP A 69 -3.52 7.52 -6.23
CA ASP A 69 -4.97 7.66 -6.04
C ASP A 69 -5.42 7.15 -4.65
N PRO A 70 -5.49 8.04 -3.65
CA PRO A 70 -5.95 7.68 -2.30
C PRO A 70 -7.39 7.16 -2.28
N LYS A 71 -8.24 7.59 -3.23
CA LYS A 71 -9.67 7.22 -3.26
C LYS A 71 -9.86 5.76 -3.66
N GLY A 72 -9.17 5.29 -4.69
CA GLY A 72 -9.21 3.92 -5.16
C GLY A 72 -8.57 2.97 -4.14
N LEU A 73 -7.46 3.39 -3.52
CA LEU A 73 -6.86 2.63 -2.44
C LEU A 73 -7.81 2.49 -1.23
N LYS A 74 -8.55 3.55 -0.90
CA LYS A 74 -9.59 3.50 0.15
C LYS A 74 -10.68 2.49 -0.17
N LYS A 75 -11.13 2.40 -1.43
CA LYS A 75 -12.10 1.38 -1.83
C LYS A 75 -11.59 -0.04 -1.59
N ILE A 76 -10.30 -0.32 -1.84
CA ILE A 76 -9.72 -1.64 -1.57
C ILE A 76 -9.73 -1.95 -0.07
N SER A 77 -9.43 -0.95 0.77
CA SER A 77 -9.50 -1.12 2.23
C SER A 77 -10.91 -1.34 2.77
N GLU A 78 -11.92 -0.75 2.12
CA GLU A 78 -13.34 -0.85 2.52
C GLU A 78 -14.07 -2.04 1.86
N ALA A 79 -13.47 -2.68 0.86
CA ALA A 79 -14.08 -3.77 0.11
C ALA A 79 -14.08 -5.13 0.86
N TYR A 80 -13.36 -5.23 1.99
CA TYR A 80 -13.17 -6.46 2.77
C TYR A 80 -13.22 -6.19 4.27
#